data_AF-A0A0Q6AY72-F1
#
_entry.id   AF-A0A0Q6AY72-F1
#
_cell.length_a   1.000
_cell.length_b   1.000
_cell.length_c   1.000
_cell.angle_alpha   90.00
_cell.angle_beta   90.00
_cell.angle_gamma   90.00
#
_symmetry.space_group_name_H-M   'P 1'
#
loop_
_entity.id
_entity.type
_entity.pdbx_description
1 polymer ?
#
loop_
_entity_poly.entity_id
_entity_poly.type
_entity_poly.pdbx_seq_one_letter_code
_entity_poly.pdbx_strand_id
1 'polypeptide(L)'
;MSKKYLYIIIGILIVAVLCLLTYKTSEEIVFNDKKEMISQDFGIVDKTKTPLYNHTFKYFNSKYDSLEIYGVKDGCDCTESNVKTGVYRKNDTILVNTKYDPNKYNDNGIIVKQIFLISNKKISKFDSILPLILKGKIQ
;
A
#
# COMPACT_ATOMS: atom_id res chain seq x y z
N MET A 1 16.64 -18.96 57.27
CA MET A 1 16.34 -17.85 56.32
C MET A 1 15.04 -17.20 56.76
N SER A 2 14.99 -15.87 56.98
CA SER A 2 13.79 -15.22 57.52
C SER A 2 12.65 -15.23 56.48
N LYS A 3 11.40 -15.43 56.91
CA LYS A 3 10.22 -15.45 56.02
C LYS A 3 10.13 -14.21 55.13
N LYS A 4 10.66 -13.06 55.58
CA LYS A 4 10.72 -11.81 54.82
C LYS A 4 11.56 -11.95 53.54
N TYR A 5 12.70 -12.64 53.59
CA TYR A 5 13.56 -12.86 52.43
C TYR A 5 12.91 -13.81 51.42
N LEU A 6 12.12 -14.79 51.88
CA LEU A 6 11.38 -15.69 51.01
C LEU A 6 10.34 -14.94 50.17
N TYR A 7 9.59 -14.02 50.77
CA TYR A 7 8.61 -13.20 50.04
C TYR A 7 9.25 -12.26 49.01
N ILE A 8 10.44 -11.71 49.32
CA ILE A 8 11.19 -10.87 48.38
C ILE A 8 11.62 -11.68 47.16
N ILE A 9 12.14 -12.89 47.37
CA ILE A 9 12.57 -13.77 46.27
C ILE A 9 11.39 -14.17 45.39
N ILE A 10 10.24 -14.52 45.99
CA ILE A 10 9.02 -14.84 45.25
C ILE A 10 8.54 -13.63 44.41
N GLY A 11 8.57 -12.42 44.99
CA GLY A 11 8.21 -11.20 44.27
C GLY A 11 9.09 -10.95 43.04
N ILE A 12 10.41 -11.11 43.18
CA ILE A 12 11.35 -10.97 42.05
C ILE A 12 11.08 -12.02 40.97
N LEU A 13 10.79 -13.27 41.37
CA LEU A 13 10.51 -14.35 40.43
C LEU A 13 9.25 -14.07 39.61
N ILE A 14 8.19 -13.57 40.25
CA ILE A 14 6.93 -13.21 39.58
C ILE A 14 7.15 -12.09 38.57
N VAL A 15 7.91 -11.05 38.93
CA VAL A 15 8.22 -9.94 38.00
C VAL A 15 9.05 -10.44 36.82
N ALA A 16 10.05 -11.29 37.05
CA ALA A 16 10.86 -11.87 35.98
C ALA A 16 10.03 -12.71 34.99
N VAL A 17 9.10 -13.53 35.51
CA VAL A 17 8.18 -14.32 34.68
C VAL A 17 7.24 -13.43 33.87
N LEU A 18 6.70 -12.36 34.48
CA LEU A 18 5.86 -11.40 33.75
C LEU A 18 6.62 -10.70 32.61
N CYS A 19 7.87 -10.28 32.85
CA CYS A 19 8.70 -9.69 31.80
C CYS A 19 8.97 -10.65 30.64
N LEU A 20 9.23 -11.94 30.94
CA LEU A 20 9.45 -12.96 29.91
C LEU A 20 8.19 -13.26 29.08
N LEU A 21 7.00 -13.20 29.69
CA LEU A 21 5.73 -13.36 28.99
C LEU A 21 5.46 -12.19 28.04
N THR A 22 5.77 -10.95 28.44
CA THR A 22 5.60 -9.76 27.59
C THR A 22 6.61 -9.67 26.45
N TYR A 23 7.82 -10.20 26.63
CA TYR A 23 8.86 -10.18 25.60
C TYR A 23 8.49 -11.05 24.38
N LYS A 24 7.84 -12.20 24.62
CA LYS A 24 7.44 -13.13 23.55
C LYS A 24 6.32 -12.59 22.65
N THR A 25 5.56 -11.60 23.11
CA THR A 25 4.48 -10.97 22.35
C THR A 25 4.94 -9.79 21.48
N SER A 26 6.21 -9.40 21.55
CA SER A 26 6.81 -8.50 20.58
C SER A 26 7.39 -9.32 19.42
N GLU A 27 6.53 -10.03 18.69
CA GLU A 27 6.90 -10.39 17.32
C GLU A 27 7.03 -9.07 16.56
N GLU A 28 8.26 -8.72 16.20
CA GLU A 28 8.53 -7.67 15.23
C GLU A 28 7.61 -7.95 14.05
N ILE A 29 6.62 -7.08 13.80
CA ILE A 29 5.83 -7.14 12.58
C ILE A 29 6.81 -6.73 11.48
N VAL A 30 7.63 -7.68 11.06
CA VAL A 30 8.38 -7.61 9.81
C VAL A 30 7.30 -7.60 8.75
N PHE A 31 6.90 -6.40 8.33
CA PHE A 31 6.09 -6.21 7.15
C PHE A 31 6.84 -6.89 6.01
N ASN A 32 6.45 -8.12 5.72
CA ASN A 32 7.07 -8.90 4.65
C ASN A 32 6.71 -8.18 3.35
N ASP A 33 7.68 -7.41 2.82
CA ASP A 33 7.60 -6.32 1.84
C ASP A 33 7.02 -6.67 0.45
N LYS A 34 6.40 -7.83 0.28
CA LYS A 34 5.82 -8.25 -1.00
C LYS A 34 4.33 -7.91 -1.08
N LYS A 35 3.97 -6.65 -0.80
CA LYS A 35 2.66 -6.14 -1.24
C LYS A 35 2.75 -6.00 -2.75
N GLU A 36 1.96 -6.79 -3.49
CA GLU A 36 1.88 -6.62 -4.93
C GLU A 36 1.46 -5.17 -5.22
N MET A 37 2.30 -4.45 -5.93
CA MET A 37 2.06 -3.07 -6.35
C MET A 37 2.60 -2.89 -7.77
N ILE A 38 1.91 -2.06 -8.54
CA ILE A 38 2.37 -1.67 -9.88
C ILE A 38 2.91 -0.26 -9.76
N SER A 39 4.18 -0.03 -10.11
CA SER A 39 4.79 1.29 -10.05
C SER A 39 5.21 1.75 -11.44
N GLN A 40 4.91 3.00 -11.74
CA GLN A 40 5.37 3.72 -12.92
C GLN A 40 6.16 4.94 -12.48
N ASP A 41 7.34 5.11 -13.08
CA ASP A 41 8.15 6.31 -12.95
C ASP A 41 7.92 7.23 -14.16
N PHE A 42 7.49 8.47 -13.94
CA PHE A 42 7.31 9.48 -14.99
C PHE A 42 8.57 10.30 -15.26
N GLY A 43 9.68 9.99 -14.57
CA GLY A 43 10.95 10.67 -14.73
C GLY A 43 10.91 12.10 -14.22
N ILE A 44 11.57 13.00 -14.94
CA ILE A 44 11.61 14.43 -14.63
C ILE A 44 10.59 15.14 -15.51
N VAL A 45 9.64 15.83 -14.90
CA VAL A 45 8.61 16.60 -15.60
C VAL A 45 8.70 18.07 -15.19
N ASP A 46 8.73 18.95 -16.20
CA ASP A 46 8.60 20.39 -16.04
C ASP A 46 7.11 20.75 -16.04
N LYS A 47 6.57 21.16 -14.89
CA LYS A 47 5.12 21.39 -14.73
C LYS A 47 4.59 22.57 -15.55
N THR A 48 5.49 23.46 -16.01
CA THR A 48 5.13 24.58 -16.90
C THR A 48 4.91 24.12 -18.33
N LYS A 49 5.60 23.05 -18.76
CA LYS A 49 5.48 22.46 -20.10
C LYS A 49 4.48 21.31 -20.15
N THR A 50 4.34 20.57 -19.06
CA THR A 50 3.45 19.43 -18.95
C THR A 50 2.52 19.66 -17.76
N PRO A 51 1.44 20.43 -17.95
CA PRO A 51 0.53 20.77 -16.88
C PRO A 51 -0.31 19.58 -16.41
N LEU A 52 -0.36 18.51 -17.19
CA LEU A 52 -1.09 17.30 -16.89
C LEU A 52 -0.31 16.08 -17.40
N TYR A 53 -0.01 15.15 -16.51
CA TYR A 53 0.63 13.88 -16.84
C TYR A 53 -0.41 12.77 -17.00
N ASN A 54 -0.34 12.01 -18.09
CA ASN A 54 -1.27 10.92 -18.37
C ASN A 54 -0.53 9.58 -18.40
N HIS A 55 -1.10 8.56 -17.77
CA HIS A 55 -0.58 7.20 -17.80
C HIS A 55 -1.72 6.16 -17.74
N THR A 56 -1.49 4.99 -18.35
CA THR A 56 -2.39 3.84 -18.26
C THR A 56 -1.67 2.69 -17.58
N PHE A 57 -2.03 2.39 -16.34
CA PHE A 57 -1.58 1.18 -15.68
C PHE A 57 -2.23 -0.04 -16.31
N LYS A 58 -1.46 -1.13 -16.41
CA LYS A 58 -1.93 -2.42 -16.91
C LYS A 58 -1.78 -3.46 -15.81
N TYR A 59 -2.90 -4.05 -15.38
CA TYR A 59 -2.92 -5.18 -14.45
C TYR A 59 -3.41 -6.43 -15.15
N PHE A 60 -2.58 -7.47 -15.18
CA PHE A 60 -2.89 -8.75 -15.83
C PHE A 60 -3.41 -9.75 -14.79
N ASN A 61 -4.64 -10.22 -14.95
CA ASN A 61 -5.23 -11.21 -14.04
C ASN A 61 -4.69 -12.61 -14.31
N SER A 62 -3.47 -12.92 -13.85
CA SER A 62 -2.86 -14.24 -14.01
C SER A 62 -3.38 -15.29 -13.02
N LYS A 63 -4.02 -14.86 -11.93
CA LYS A 63 -4.23 -15.69 -10.74
C LYS A 63 -5.65 -16.23 -10.59
N TYR A 64 -6.65 -15.41 -10.91
CA TYR A 64 -8.03 -15.70 -10.55
C TYR A 64 -8.84 -16.08 -11.78
N ASP A 65 -9.62 -17.15 -11.68
CA ASP A 65 -10.56 -17.54 -12.75
C ASP A 65 -11.59 -16.45 -13.03
N SER A 66 -11.97 -15.71 -11.98
CA SER A 66 -12.83 -14.54 -12.03
C SER A 66 -12.38 -13.51 -10.98
N LEU A 67 -12.15 -12.29 -11.45
CA LEU A 67 -11.82 -11.11 -10.67
C LEU A 67 -12.83 -10.02 -10.97
N GLU A 68 -13.56 -9.56 -9.97
CA GLU A 68 -14.51 -8.46 -10.12
C GLU A 68 -13.86 -7.15 -9.70
N ILE A 69 -13.85 -6.16 -10.60
CA ILE A 69 -13.34 -4.82 -10.37
C ILE A 69 -14.51 -3.89 -10.04
N TYR A 70 -14.48 -3.31 -8.84
CA TYR A 70 -15.50 -2.39 -8.36
C TYR A 70 -15.20 -0.94 -8.72
N GLY A 71 -13.94 -0.61 -8.99
CA GLY A 71 -13.54 0.74 -9.38
C GLY A 71 -12.09 1.03 -9.02
N VAL A 72 -11.77 2.32 -9.09
CA VAL A 72 -10.47 2.87 -8.71
C VAL A 72 -10.71 4.06 -7.78
N LYS A 73 -9.83 4.25 -6.81
CA LYS A 73 -9.84 5.39 -5.90
C LYS A 73 -8.50 6.09 -5.90
N ASP A 74 -8.50 7.38 -6.11
CA ASP A 74 -7.32 8.22 -6.03
C ASP A 74 -6.97 8.54 -4.56
N GLY A 75 -5.66 8.57 -4.26
CA GLY A 75 -5.15 8.93 -2.93
C GLY A 75 -5.07 10.44 -2.68
N CYS A 76 -5.14 11.26 -3.73
CA CYS A 76 -5.32 12.70 -3.68
C CYS A 76 -6.36 13.10 -4.74
N ASP A 77 -6.94 14.28 -4.61
CA ASP A 77 -7.75 14.90 -5.67
C ASP A 77 -6.89 15.54 -6.78
N CYS A 78 -5.56 15.46 -6.67
CA CYS A 78 -4.58 15.84 -7.68
C CYS A 78 -4.36 14.78 -8.76
N THR A 79 -4.94 13.59 -8.58
CA THR A 79 -5.05 12.56 -9.58
C THR A 79 -6.51 12.28 -9.90
N GLU A 80 -6.78 11.95 -11.16
CA GLU A 80 -8.09 11.54 -11.64
C GLU A 80 -7.93 10.22 -12.37
N SER A 81 -8.45 9.14 -11.77
CA SER A 81 -8.33 7.79 -12.32
C SER A 81 -9.68 7.21 -12.74
N ASN A 82 -9.68 6.44 -13.82
CA ASN A 82 -10.83 5.70 -14.31
C ASN A 82 -10.43 4.27 -14.67
N VAL A 83 -11.30 3.32 -14.33
CA VAL A 83 -11.21 1.92 -14.74
C VAL A 83 -12.59 1.43 -15.18
N LYS A 84 -12.62 0.54 -16.17
CA LYS A 84 -13.86 -0.18 -16.51
C LYS A 84 -14.18 -1.18 -15.39
N THR A 85 -15.36 -1.04 -14.79
CA THR A 85 -15.83 -1.99 -13.77
C THR A 85 -16.39 -3.25 -14.40
N GLY A 86 -16.46 -4.33 -13.62
CA GLY A 86 -17.04 -5.59 -14.05
C GLY A 86 -16.14 -6.80 -13.78
N VAL A 87 -16.50 -7.91 -14.39
CA VAL A 87 -15.84 -9.20 -14.18
C VAL A 87 -14.79 -9.45 -15.27
N TYR A 88 -13.58 -9.77 -14.82
CA TYR A 88 -12.41 -10.09 -15.63
C TYR A 88 -12.03 -11.55 -15.39
N ARG A 89 -11.89 -12.32 -16.47
CA ARG A 89 -11.47 -13.71 -16.43
C ARG A 89 -9.96 -13.81 -16.25
N LYS A 90 -9.50 -15.03 -15.98
CA LYS A 90 -8.07 -15.34 -16.02
C LYS A 90 -7.48 -14.95 -17.38
N ASN A 91 -6.32 -14.33 -17.35
CA ASN A 91 -5.59 -13.75 -18.46
C ASN A 91 -6.19 -12.48 -19.09
N ASP A 92 -7.28 -11.94 -18.54
CA ASP A 92 -7.73 -10.61 -18.96
C ASP A 92 -6.80 -9.52 -18.40
N THR A 93 -6.74 -8.40 -19.12
CA THR A 93 -5.98 -7.21 -18.70
C THR A 93 -6.95 -6.09 -18.29
N ILE A 94 -6.73 -5.57 -17.09
CA ILE A 94 -7.40 -4.42 -16.53
C ILE A 94 -6.57 -3.18 -16.85
N LEU A 95 -7.20 -2.16 -17.43
CA LEU A 95 -6.55 -0.89 -17.79
C LEU A 95 -7.09 0.21 -16.88
N VAL A 96 -6.18 0.90 -16.19
CA VAL A 96 -6.52 2.03 -15.32
C VAL A 96 -5.88 3.28 -15.91
N ASN A 97 -6.72 4.19 -16.39
CA ASN A 97 -6.28 5.46 -16.96
C ASN A 97 -6.20 6.49 -15.83
N THR A 98 -5.02 7.06 -15.62
CA THR A 98 -4.76 8.04 -14.56
C THR A 98 -4.22 9.31 -15.18
N LYS A 99 -4.80 10.42 -14.74
CA LYS A 99 -4.29 11.78 -14.97
C LYS A 99 -3.73 12.32 -13.66
N TYR A 100 -2.64 13.07 -13.74
CA TYR A 100 -2.03 13.73 -12.59
C TYR A 100 -1.75 15.20 -12.94
N ASP A 101 -2.28 16.11 -12.13
CA ASP A 101 -2.05 17.55 -12.24
C ASP A 101 -1.02 18.00 -11.19
N PRO A 102 0.25 18.23 -11.57
CA PRO A 102 1.27 18.77 -10.66
C PRO A 102 1.01 20.22 -10.24
N ASN A 103 0.21 20.99 -10.98
CA ASN A 103 -0.03 22.40 -10.68
C ASN A 103 -1.13 22.61 -9.64
N LYS A 104 -2.05 21.65 -9.47
CA LYS A 104 -3.16 21.76 -8.51
C LYS A 104 -2.73 22.15 -7.09
N TYR A 105 -1.61 21.59 -6.63
CA TYR A 105 -0.99 21.94 -5.34
C TYR A 105 0.42 22.52 -5.48
N ASN A 106 0.78 22.92 -6.70
CA ASN A 106 2.10 23.45 -7.03
C ASN A 106 3.25 22.49 -6.63
N ASP A 107 3.08 21.20 -6.90
CA ASP A 107 4.04 20.14 -6.57
C ASP A 107 5.44 20.47 -7.13
N ASN A 108 6.49 20.11 -6.37
CA ASN A 108 7.88 20.33 -6.73
C ASN A 108 8.78 19.28 -6.05
N GLY A 109 9.86 18.87 -6.70
CA GLY A 109 10.76 17.84 -6.18
C GLY A 109 10.24 16.42 -6.39
N ILE A 110 10.61 15.50 -5.50
CA ILE A 110 10.25 14.08 -5.63
C ILE A 110 8.78 13.89 -5.23
N ILE A 111 8.01 13.30 -6.14
CA ILE A 111 6.58 13.08 -5.98
C ILE A 111 6.28 11.58 -6.02
N VAL A 112 5.36 11.16 -5.15
CA VAL A 112 4.77 9.82 -5.15
C VAL A 112 3.26 9.97 -4.98
N LYS A 113 2.47 9.47 -5.93
CA LYS A 113 1.01 9.41 -5.88
C LYS A 113 0.55 7.97 -5.84
N GLN A 114 -0.44 7.72 -4.98
CA GLN A 114 -1.03 6.39 -4.80
C GLN A 114 -2.43 6.40 -5.39
N ILE A 115 -2.73 5.36 -6.16
CA ILE A 115 -4.02 5.06 -6.76
C ILE A 115 -4.39 3.64 -6.35
N PHE A 116 -5.65 3.37 -6.07
CA PHE A 116 -6.11 2.14 -5.46
C PHE A 116 -7.11 1.44 -6.37
N LEU A 117 -6.73 0.33 -6.97
CA LEU A 117 -7.65 -0.53 -7.72
C LEU A 117 -8.41 -1.42 -6.74
N ILE A 118 -9.74 -1.37 -6.79
CA ILE A 118 -10.62 -2.05 -5.83
C ILE A 118 -11.25 -3.27 -6.49
N SER A 119 -11.15 -4.42 -5.84
CA SER A 119 -11.69 -5.69 -6.34
C SER A 119 -12.37 -6.54 -5.27
N ASN A 120 -12.98 -7.65 -5.68
CA ASN A 120 -13.57 -8.65 -4.78
C ASN A 120 -12.57 -9.66 -4.19
N LYS A 121 -11.34 -9.72 -4.71
CA LYS A 121 -10.31 -10.66 -4.23
C LYS A 121 -9.30 -9.93 -3.36
N LYS A 122 -8.76 -10.65 -2.37
CA LYS A 122 -7.54 -10.24 -1.67
C LYS A 122 -6.39 -10.33 -2.66
N ILE A 123 -6.06 -9.22 -3.30
CA ILE A 123 -4.91 -9.13 -4.21
C ILE A 123 -3.60 -9.15 -3.41
N SER A 124 -3.63 -8.70 -2.14
CA SER A 124 -2.53 -8.85 -1.19
C SER A 124 -2.96 -9.62 0.07
N LYS A 125 -2.00 -10.00 0.92
CA LYS A 125 -2.23 -10.72 2.19
C LYS A 125 -3.19 -9.98 3.14
N PHE A 126 -3.34 -8.66 2.98
CA PHE A 126 -4.06 -7.80 3.92
C PHE A 126 -5.25 -7.07 3.31
N ASP A 127 -5.27 -6.82 1.99
CA ASP A 127 -6.28 -5.96 1.36
C ASP A 127 -6.83 -6.52 0.04
N SER A 128 -8.10 -6.20 -0.22
CA SER A 128 -8.76 -6.33 -1.54
C SER A 128 -8.43 -5.18 -2.51
N ILE A 129 -7.51 -4.32 -2.08
CA ILE A 129 -7.05 -3.12 -2.78
C ILE A 129 -5.65 -3.38 -3.32
N LEU A 130 -5.46 -3.16 -4.61
CA LEU A 130 -4.15 -3.18 -5.27
C LEU A 130 -3.62 -1.74 -5.43
N PRO A 131 -2.50 -1.39 -4.78
CA PRO A 131 -1.86 -0.09 -4.97
C PRO A 131 -1.19 0.03 -6.35
N LEU A 132 -1.47 1.13 -7.04
CA LEU A 132 -0.82 1.60 -8.24
C LEU A 132 -0.08 2.90 -7.88
N ILE A 133 1.21 2.99 -8.22
CA ILE A 133 2.10 4.04 -7.77
C ILE A 133 2.61 4.83 -8.96
N LEU A 134 2.30 6.12 -9.02
CA LEU A 134 2.99 7.07 -9.89
C LEU A 134 4.10 7.74 -9.09
N LYS A 135 5.32 7.76 -9.61
CA LYS A 135 6.45 8.45 -8.96
C LYS A 135 7.31 9.19 -9.98
N GLY A 136 8.06 10.17 -9.52
CA GLY A 136 9.03 10.89 -10.35
C GLY A 136 9.44 12.19 -9.69
N LYS A 137 9.99 13.12 -10.49
CA LYS A 137 10.40 14.45 -10.04
C LYS A 137 9.71 15.54 -10.84
N ILE A 138 9.12 16.50 -10.14
CA ILE A 138 8.56 17.73 -10.71
C ILE A 138 9.56 18.88 -10.55
N GLN A 139 9.64 19.74 -11.55
CA GLN A 139 10.41 20.98 -11.56
C GLN A 139 9.52 22.12 -12.08
#